data_AF-A0A382K182-F1
#
_entry.id   AF-A0A382K182-F1
#
_cell.length_a   1.000
_cell.length_b   1.000
_cell.length_c   1.000
_cell.angle_alpha   90.00
_cell.angle_beta   90.00
_cell.angle_gamma   90.00
#
_symmetry.space_group_name_H-M   'P 1'
#
loop_
_entity.id
_entity.type
_entity.pdbx_description
1 polymer ?
#
loop_
_entity_poly.entity_id
_entity_poly.type
_entity_poly.pdbx_seq_one_letter_code
_entity_poly.pdbx_strand_id
1 'polypeptide(L)'
;MNALPKATEPDVTFPGVLVSVFYEGVSPEDSERLLVKPLETALRTIEGVEEVESTAGTSYANIRVQFDQDIDMDQALYDTRVKVDEVRPELPNDAKEPRIFEFSTSRFPVLTISLTSSTVSERELMNRAKDLQDELETIPEVLSADLQGVPDELLEAIVEKSKLESYGISMGELYQAISNNNRIIPAGSLDTGKGRFSVNVP
;
A
#
# COMPACT_ATOMS: atom_id res chain seq x y z
N MET A 1 27.99 13.59 -33.53
CA MET A 1 26.99 12.61 -33.98
C MET A 1 25.95 12.52 -32.87
N ASN A 2 24.78 13.14 -33.06
CA ASN A 2 23.68 13.05 -32.11
C ASN A 2 23.12 11.62 -32.17
N ALA A 3 23.38 10.84 -31.12
CA ALA A 3 22.74 9.55 -30.96
C ALA A 3 21.27 9.82 -30.62
N LEU A 4 20.38 9.51 -31.55
CA LEU A 4 18.96 9.39 -31.25
C LEU A 4 18.80 8.31 -30.18
N PRO A 5 18.15 8.58 -29.04
CA PRO A 5 17.88 7.56 -28.04
C PRO A 5 17.07 6.46 -28.69
N LYS A 6 17.63 5.25 -28.70
CA LYS A 6 17.00 4.05 -29.26
C LYS A 6 16.24 3.36 -28.13
N ALA A 7 14.95 3.63 -28.01
CA ALA A 7 14.04 2.83 -27.22
C ALA A 7 13.62 1.60 -28.05
N THR A 8 13.72 0.39 -27.48
CA THR A 8 13.39 -0.88 -28.16
C THR A 8 11.87 -1.09 -28.27
N GLU A 9 11.12 -0.55 -27.31
CA GLU A 9 9.67 -0.38 -27.38
C GLU A 9 9.32 1.11 -27.54
N PRO A 10 8.32 1.48 -28.37
CA PRO A 10 7.71 2.80 -28.26
C PRO A 10 7.10 2.96 -26.87
N ASP A 11 7.31 4.12 -26.25
CA ASP A 11 6.63 4.47 -24.99
C ASP A 11 5.16 4.70 -25.31
N VAL A 12 4.36 3.65 -25.21
CA VAL A 12 2.91 3.70 -25.41
C VAL A 12 2.29 3.89 -24.04
N THR A 13 2.06 5.14 -23.66
CA THR A 13 1.26 5.48 -22.49
C THR A 13 -0.19 5.08 -22.77
N PHE A 14 -0.64 4.00 -22.14
CA PHE A 14 -2.06 3.68 -22.06
C PHE A 14 -2.66 4.47 -20.90
N PRO A 15 -3.54 5.45 -21.16
CA PRO A 15 -4.10 6.30 -20.12
C PRO A 15 -5.02 5.48 -19.22
N GLY A 16 -4.52 5.13 -18.05
CA GLY A 16 -5.27 4.33 -17.11
C GLY A 16 -4.82 4.57 -15.67
N VAL A 17 -5.68 4.23 -14.73
CA VAL A 17 -5.40 4.31 -13.30
C VAL A 17 -5.83 3.00 -12.65
N LEU A 18 -5.02 2.51 -11.72
CA LEU A 18 -5.30 1.36 -10.89
C LEU A 18 -5.58 1.85 -9.46
N VAL A 19 -6.74 1.47 -8.93
CA VAL A 19 -7.13 1.69 -7.54
C VAL A 19 -7.16 0.33 -6.85
N SER A 20 -6.38 0.20 -5.77
CA SER A 20 -6.25 -1.04 -5.01
C SER A 20 -6.63 -0.81 -3.54
N VAL A 21 -7.52 -1.65 -3.01
CA VAL A 21 -7.96 -1.59 -1.61
C VAL A 21 -7.82 -2.97 -0.98
N PHE A 22 -7.31 -3.02 0.25
CA PHE A 22 -7.18 -4.24 1.02
C PHE A 22 -8.12 -4.21 2.22
N TYR A 23 -8.82 -5.32 2.45
CA TYR A 23 -9.67 -5.50 3.62
C TYR A 23 -9.52 -6.92 4.14
N GLU A 24 -8.65 -7.10 5.14
CA GLU A 24 -8.23 -8.43 5.60
C GLU A 24 -9.40 -9.28 6.12
N GLY A 25 -9.45 -10.55 5.67
CA GLY A 25 -10.40 -11.54 6.20
C GLY A 25 -11.80 -11.51 5.58
N VAL A 26 -12.02 -10.69 4.55
CA VAL A 26 -13.30 -10.62 3.82
C VAL A 26 -13.36 -11.64 2.66
N SER A 27 -14.55 -12.19 2.39
CA SER A 27 -14.76 -13.10 1.25
C SER A 27 -14.76 -12.34 -0.08
N PRO A 28 -14.53 -13.01 -1.23
CA PRO A 28 -14.62 -12.38 -2.54
C PRO A 28 -15.96 -11.68 -2.81
N GLU A 29 -17.07 -12.27 -2.40
CA GLU A 29 -18.42 -11.71 -2.61
C GLU A 29 -18.64 -10.44 -1.78
N ASP A 30 -18.11 -10.41 -0.55
CA ASP A 30 -18.18 -9.22 0.29
C ASP A 30 -17.15 -8.16 -0.16
N SER A 31 -15.96 -8.54 -0.65
CA SER A 31 -15.03 -7.62 -1.34
C SER A 31 -15.71 -6.93 -2.51
N GLU A 32 -16.45 -7.67 -3.35
CA GLU A 32 -17.19 -7.11 -4.48
C GLU A 32 -18.23 -6.10 -3.98
N ARG A 33 -19.04 -6.50 -3.00
CA ARG A 33 -20.16 -5.70 -2.52
C ARG A 33 -19.74 -4.46 -1.75
N LEU A 34 -18.73 -4.58 -0.90
CA LEU A 34 -18.31 -3.54 0.06
C LEU A 34 -17.22 -2.63 -0.48
N LEU A 35 -16.36 -3.11 -1.39
CA LEU A 35 -15.23 -2.34 -1.92
C LEU A 35 -15.43 -2.00 -3.39
N VAL A 36 -15.66 -3.01 -4.24
CA VAL A 36 -15.72 -2.80 -5.70
C VAL A 36 -16.92 -1.95 -6.08
N LYS A 37 -18.14 -2.30 -5.65
CA LYS A 37 -19.35 -1.59 -6.12
C LYS A 37 -19.35 -0.09 -5.80
N PRO A 38 -19.02 0.36 -4.58
CA PRO A 38 -18.95 1.79 -4.28
C PRO A 38 -17.89 2.50 -5.15
N LEU A 39 -16.69 1.93 -5.24
CA LEU A 39 -15.58 2.52 -6.01
C LEU A 39 -15.87 2.56 -7.51
N GLU A 40 -16.32 1.46 -8.09
CA GLU A 40 -16.67 1.36 -9.51
C GLU A 40 -17.77 2.35 -9.88
N THR A 41 -18.79 2.50 -9.03
CA THR A 41 -19.90 3.45 -9.27
C THR A 41 -19.40 4.89 -9.31
N ALA A 42 -18.53 5.28 -8.39
CA ALA A 42 -18.00 6.65 -8.38
C ALA A 42 -16.98 6.90 -9.49
N LEU A 43 -16.07 5.95 -9.74
CA LEU A 43 -15.03 6.08 -10.76
C LEU A 43 -15.61 6.18 -12.17
N ARG A 44 -16.73 5.50 -12.45
CA ARG A 44 -17.47 5.63 -13.73
C ARG A 44 -18.04 7.02 -13.99
N THR A 45 -18.12 7.89 -12.98
CA THR A 45 -18.63 9.25 -13.15
C THR A 45 -17.55 10.27 -13.54
N ILE A 46 -16.29 9.85 -13.58
CA ILE A 46 -15.18 10.71 -13.99
C ILE A 46 -15.28 10.95 -15.50
N GLU A 47 -15.02 12.19 -15.91
CA GLU A 47 -15.05 12.57 -17.32
C GLU A 47 -13.91 11.89 -18.09
N GLY A 48 -14.22 11.41 -19.30
CA GLY A 48 -13.26 10.73 -20.18
C GLY A 48 -12.90 9.29 -19.78
N VAL A 49 -13.68 8.66 -18.90
CA VAL A 49 -13.59 7.21 -18.64
C VAL A 49 -14.20 6.44 -19.80
N GLU A 50 -13.39 5.59 -20.42
CA GLU A 50 -13.80 4.70 -21.51
C GLU A 50 -14.27 3.35 -20.95
N GLU A 51 -13.49 2.77 -20.03
CA GLU A 51 -13.75 1.44 -19.49
C GLU A 51 -13.37 1.35 -18.01
N VAL A 52 -14.15 0.60 -17.23
CA VAL A 52 -13.83 0.27 -15.83
C VAL A 52 -13.94 -1.23 -15.64
N GLU A 53 -12.81 -1.86 -15.35
CA GLU A 53 -12.71 -3.28 -15.02
C GLU A 53 -12.38 -3.44 -13.54
N SER A 54 -13.09 -4.32 -12.86
CA SER A 54 -12.90 -4.57 -11.43
C SER A 54 -12.68 -6.05 -11.16
N THR A 55 -11.76 -6.35 -10.24
CA THR A 55 -11.48 -7.70 -9.75
C THR A 55 -11.56 -7.71 -8.23
N ALA A 56 -12.47 -8.52 -7.69
CA ALA A 56 -12.56 -8.80 -6.26
C ALA A 56 -11.93 -10.16 -5.95
N GLY A 57 -11.14 -10.21 -4.89
CA GLY A 57 -10.57 -11.44 -4.36
C GLY A 57 -10.70 -11.50 -2.85
N THR A 58 -10.25 -12.61 -2.26
CA THR A 58 -10.15 -12.73 -0.80
C THR A 58 -9.23 -11.65 -0.27
N SER A 59 -9.72 -10.84 0.66
CA SER A 59 -8.99 -9.74 1.29
C SER A 59 -8.64 -8.52 0.42
N TYR A 60 -9.02 -8.46 -0.86
CA TYR A 60 -8.66 -7.31 -1.71
C TYR A 60 -9.67 -7.01 -2.83
N ALA A 61 -9.61 -5.77 -3.31
CA ALA A 61 -10.29 -5.31 -4.52
C ALA A 61 -9.33 -4.47 -5.37
N ASN A 62 -9.34 -4.71 -6.67
CA ASN A 62 -8.60 -3.93 -7.66
C ASN A 62 -9.59 -3.37 -8.70
N ILE A 63 -9.48 -2.09 -9.00
CA ILE A 63 -10.29 -1.40 -10.00
C ILE A 63 -9.34 -0.72 -10.99
N ARG A 64 -9.43 -1.11 -12.26
CA ARG A 64 -8.72 -0.53 -13.37
C ARG A 64 -9.68 0.41 -14.11
N VAL A 65 -9.30 1.68 -14.19
CA VAL A 65 -10.02 2.70 -14.94
C VAL A 65 -9.18 3.03 -16.17
N GLN A 66 -9.76 2.86 -17.35
CA GLN A 66 -9.17 3.27 -18.62
C GLN A 66 -9.85 4.56 -19.08
N PHE A 67 -9.04 5.50 -19.53
CA PHE A 67 -9.50 6.79 -20.03
C PHE A 67 -9.29 6.90 -21.54
N ASP A 68 -9.91 7.92 -22.15
CA ASP A 68 -9.69 8.27 -23.55
C ASP A 68 -8.22 8.66 -23.83
N GLN A 69 -7.74 8.41 -25.06
CA GLN A 69 -6.34 8.67 -25.46
C GLN A 69 -5.92 10.15 -25.37
N ASP A 70 -6.86 11.07 -25.48
CA ASP A 70 -6.60 12.51 -25.49
C ASP A 70 -6.73 13.16 -24.10
N ILE A 71 -6.89 12.38 -23.03
CA ILE A 71 -7.08 12.92 -21.68
C ILE A 71 -5.77 13.46 -21.07
N ASP A 72 -5.89 14.50 -20.26
CA ASP A 72 -4.83 14.91 -19.35
C ASP A 72 -4.78 13.95 -18.15
N MET A 73 -3.72 13.12 -18.11
CA MET A 73 -3.56 12.11 -17.06
C MET A 73 -3.33 12.70 -15.66
N ASP A 74 -2.73 13.90 -15.55
CA ASP A 74 -2.56 14.56 -14.25
C ASP A 74 -3.93 14.97 -13.69
N GLN A 75 -4.80 15.48 -14.55
CA GLN A 75 -6.18 15.83 -14.19
C GLN A 75 -7.01 14.57 -13.88
N ALA A 76 -6.93 13.53 -14.72
CA ALA A 76 -7.64 12.27 -14.48
C ALA A 76 -7.23 11.60 -13.16
N LEU A 77 -5.94 11.66 -12.81
CA LEU A 77 -5.42 11.15 -11.54
C LEU A 77 -5.91 11.97 -10.35
N TYR A 78 -5.98 13.30 -10.49
CA TYR A 78 -6.58 14.18 -9.48
C TYR A 78 -8.06 13.87 -9.27
N ASP A 79 -8.84 13.79 -10.33
CA ASP A 79 -10.27 13.50 -10.26
C ASP A 79 -10.55 12.11 -9.68
N THR A 80 -9.70 11.14 -10.02
CA THR A 80 -9.73 9.80 -9.41
C THR A 80 -9.53 9.86 -7.90
N ARG A 81 -8.53 10.62 -7.42
CA ARG A 81 -8.29 10.80 -5.97
C ARG A 81 -9.50 11.42 -5.29
N VAL A 82 -10.06 12.48 -5.87
CA VAL A 82 -11.26 13.15 -5.33
C VAL A 82 -12.42 12.17 -5.23
N LYS A 83 -12.70 11.38 -6.27
CA LYS A 83 -13.79 10.40 -6.25
C LYS A 83 -13.59 9.28 -5.24
N VAL A 84 -12.35 8.79 -5.11
CA VAL A 84 -12.01 7.77 -4.11
C VAL A 84 -12.19 8.34 -2.69
N ASP A 85 -11.78 9.59 -2.46
CA ASP A 85 -11.96 10.26 -1.17
C ASP A 85 -13.43 10.52 -0.84
N GLU A 86 -14.26 10.85 -1.82
CA GLU A 86 -15.73 11.00 -1.67
C GLU A 86 -16.39 9.69 -1.23
N VAL A 87 -15.94 8.54 -1.75
CA VAL A 87 -16.47 7.21 -1.43
C VAL A 87 -15.87 6.61 -0.16
N ARG A 88 -14.74 7.12 0.32
CA ARG A 88 -14.06 6.62 1.51
C ARG A 88 -14.98 6.39 2.72
N PRO A 89 -15.98 7.24 3.04
CA PRO A 89 -16.91 7.00 4.15
C PRO A 89 -17.88 5.82 3.93
N GLU A 90 -18.09 5.39 2.69
CA GLU A 90 -18.92 4.23 2.35
C GLU A 90 -18.14 2.91 2.47
N LEU A 91 -16.81 2.98 2.47
CA LEU A 91 -15.94 1.82 2.68
C LEU A 91 -15.92 1.41 4.17
N PRO A 92 -15.68 0.12 4.48
CA PRO A 92 -15.51 -0.32 5.86
C PRO A 92 -14.34 0.40 6.55
N ASN A 93 -14.53 0.85 7.80
CA ASN A 93 -13.49 1.56 8.56
C ASN A 93 -12.20 0.74 8.77
N ASP A 94 -12.32 -0.58 8.76
CA ASP A 94 -11.20 -1.51 8.94
C ASP A 94 -10.46 -1.80 7.62
N ALA A 95 -10.98 -1.31 6.48
CA ALA A 95 -10.28 -1.40 5.20
C ALA A 95 -9.06 -0.47 5.18
N LYS A 96 -7.98 -0.91 4.56
CA LYS A 96 -6.77 -0.09 4.35
C LYS A 96 -7.10 1.06 3.40
N GLU A 97 -6.31 2.14 3.51
CA GLU A 97 -6.46 3.27 2.60
C GLU A 97 -6.28 2.84 1.14
N PRO A 98 -7.19 3.26 0.24
CA PRO A 98 -7.05 2.99 -1.18
C PRO A 98 -5.73 3.54 -1.73
N ARG A 99 -5.00 2.70 -2.46
CA ARG A 99 -3.80 3.11 -3.17
C ARG A 99 -4.12 3.33 -4.65
N ILE A 100 -3.69 4.46 -5.18
CA ILE A 100 -4.00 4.89 -6.55
C ILE A 100 -2.69 5.01 -7.33
N PHE A 101 -2.61 4.32 -8.46
CA PHE A 101 -1.43 4.24 -9.30
C PHE A 101 -1.78 4.53 -10.77
N GLU A 102 -1.09 5.46 -11.40
CA GLU A 102 -1.25 5.74 -12.85
C GLU A 102 -0.63 4.61 -13.68
N PHE A 103 -1.38 3.92 -14.52
CA PHE A 103 -0.84 2.86 -15.38
C PHE A 103 0.22 3.43 -16.33
N SER A 104 1.46 2.94 -16.19
CA SER A 104 2.59 3.38 -17.01
C SER A 104 3.43 2.17 -17.39
N THR A 105 3.75 2.06 -18.68
CA THR A 105 4.68 1.06 -19.21
C THR A 105 6.10 1.26 -18.69
N SER A 106 6.44 2.48 -18.23
CA SER A 106 7.72 2.81 -17.62
C SER A 106 7.92 2.14 -16.26
N ARG A 107 6.86 1.62 -15.63
CA ARG A 107 6.94 0.85 -14.37
C ARG A 107 7.14 -0.65 -14.59
N PHE A 108 7.17 -1.14 -15.83
CA PHE A 108 7.65 -2.50 -16.05
C PHE A 108 9.15 -2.55 -15.75
N PRO A 109 9.61 -3.54 -14.96
CA PRO A 109 11.00 -3.61 -14.57
C PRO A 109 11.88 -3.76 -15.81
N VAL A 110 12.75 -2.78 -16.05
CA VAL A 110 13.76 -2.83 -17.11
C VAL A 110 14.83 -3.87 -16.79
N LEU A 111 15.07 -4.10 -15.50
CA LEU A 111 16.03 -5.06 -14.98
C LEU A 111 15.42 -5.80 -13.78
N THR A 112 15.47 -7.13 -13.82
CA THR A 112 15.13 -7.98 -12.68
C THR A 112 16.39 -8.66 -12.15
N ILE A 113 16.68 -8.47 -10.86
CA ILE A 113 17.84 -9.07 -10.20
C ILE A 113 17.36 -10.08 -9.17
N SER A 114 17.83 -11.33 -9.28
CA SER A 114 17.53 -12.38 -8.31
C SER A 114 18.76 -12.68 -7.45
N LEU A 115 18.66 -12.44 -6.14
CA LEU A 115 19.72 -12.76 -5.18
C LEU A 115 19.55 -14.18 -4.67
N THR A 116 20.60 -15.00 -4.80
CA THR A 116 20.62 -16.38 -4.32
C THR A 116 21.95 -16.70 -3.65
N SER A 117 21.92 -17.50 -2.60
CA SER A 117 23.13 -17.99 -1.94
C SER A 117 22.86 -19.33 -1.27
N SER A 118 23.87 -20.21 -1.28
CA SER A 118 23.86 -21.49 -0.56
C SER A 118 24.60 -21.43 0.78
N THR A 119 25.26 -20.31 1.08
CA THR A 119 26.14 -20.16 2.25
C THR A 119 25.64 -19.10 3.23
N VAL A 120 24.75 -18.22 2.80
CA VAL A 120 24.23 -17.07 3.56
C VAL A 120 22.77 -17.34 3.94
N SER A 121 22.38 -16.94 5.15
CA SER A 121 20.99 -17.06 5.61
C SER A 121 20.05 -16.17 4.79
N GLU A 122 18.78 -16.56 4.66
CA GLU A 122 17.75 -15.77 3.98
C GLU A 122 17.64 -14.36 4.59
N ARG A 123 17.73 -14.24 5.91
CA ARG A 123 17.73 -12.95 6.60
C ARG A 123 18.89 -12.04 6.18
N GLU A 124 20.08 -12.59 6.04
CA GLU A 124 21.23 -11.79 5.60
C GLU A 124 21.14 -11.46 4.10
N LEU A 125 20.61 -12.36 3.27
CA LEU A 125 20.30 -12.06 1.87
C LEU A 125 19.29 -10.92 1.74
N MET A 126 18.24 -10.90 2.57
CA MET A 126 17.26 -9.82 2.59
C MET A 126 17.88 -8.48 2.99
N ASN A 127 18.73 -8.45 4.01
CA ASN A 127 19.42 -7.22 4.40
C ASN A 127 20.29 -6.69 3.25
N ARG A 128 21.04 -7.58 2.57
CA ARG A 128 21.82 -7.20 1.39
C ARG A 128 20.95 -6.74 0.22
N ALA A 129 19.75 -7.30 0.07
CA ALA A 129 18.79 -6.88 -0.93
C ALA A 129 18.26 -5.47 -0.66
N LYS A 130 18.00 -5.14 0.61
CA LYS A 130 17.63 -3.79 1.05
C LYS A 130 18.77 -2.79 0.81
N ASP A 131 19.99 -3.14 1.19
CA ASP A 131 21.16 -2.29 0.94
C ASP A 131 21.34 -2.01 -0.58
N LEU A 132 21.11 -3.03 -1.42
CA LEU A 132 21.18 -2.90 -2.88
C LEU A 132 20.03 -2.05 -3.44
N GLN A 133 18.81 -2.22 -2.94
CA GLN A 133 17.67 -1.36 -3.30
C GLN A 133 18.01 0.10 -2.99
N ASP A 134 18.47 0.39 -1.77
CA ASP A 134 18.83 1.75 -1.35
C ASP A 134 19.92 2.33 -2.24
N GLU A 135 20.95 1.55 -2.61
CA GLU A 135 22.01 1.99 -3.53
C GLU A 135 21.45 2.30 -4.94
N LEU A 136 20.56 1.47 -5.48
CA LEU A 136 19.96 1.67 -6.79
C LEU A 136 19.04 2.90 -6.82
N GLU A 137 18.27 3.15 -5.76
CA GLU A 137 17.40 4.32 -5.64
C GLU A 137 18.17 5.64 -5.52
N THR A 138 19.47 5.62 -5.19
CA THR A 138 20.30 6.85 -5.24
C THR A 138 20.64 7.32 -6.65
N ILE A 139 20.45 6.48 -7.67
CA ILE A 139 20.75 6.81 -9.06
C ILE A 139 19.61 7.71 -9.60
N PRO A 140 19.89 8.95 -10.05
CA PRO A 140 18.85 9.91 -10.44
C PRO A 140 17.89 9.42 -11.54
N GLU A 141 18.36 8.53 -12.42
CA GLU A 141 17.59 7.96 -13.51
C GLU A 141 16.73 6.75 -13.10
N VAL A 142 16.83 6.28 -11.86
CA VAL A 142 16.04 5.17 -11.33
C VAL A 142 14.78 5.72 -10.66
N LEU A 143 13.62 5.34 -11.20
CA LEU A 143 12.32 5.75 -10.65
C LEU A 143 11.95 4.99 -9.37
N SER A 144 12.19 3.68 -9.36
CA SER A 144 11.96 2.80 -8.20
C SER A 144 12.79 1.51 -8.32
N ALA A 145 13.11 0.89 -7.18
CA ALA A 145 13.72 -0.44 -7.12
C ALA A 145 12.86 -1.37 -6.25
N ASP A 146 11.79 -1.93 -6.82
CA ASP A 146 10.83 -2.73 -6.05
C ASP A 146 11.40 -4.08 -5.57
N LEU A 147 11.51 -4.24 -4.25
CA LEU A 147 11.96 -5.49 -3.64
C LEU A 147 10.81 -6.50 -3.49
N GLN A 148 10.98 -7.71 -4.03
CA GLN A 148 9.99 -8.79 -3.96
C GLN A 148 10.51 -10.02 -3.20
N GLY A 149 9.59 -10.78 -2.59
CA GLY A 149 9.93 -12.02 -1.87
C GLY A 149 10.42 -11.81 -0.44
N VAL A 150 10.26 -10.61 0.11
CA VAL A 150 10.55 -10.32 1.52
C VAL A 150 9.30 -10.61 2.35
N PRO A 151 9.32 -11.57 3.29
CA PRO A 151 8.24 -11.74 4.24
C PRO A 151 8.09 -10.49 5.11
N ASP A 152 6.85 -10.09 5.36
CA ASP A 152 6.55 -9.00 6.29
C ASP A 152 7.06 -9.34 7.70
N GLU A 153 7.75 -8.40 8.35
CA GLU A 153 8.13 -8.56 9.75
C GLU A 153 6.88 -8.46 10.63
N LEU A 154 6.36 -9.60 11.05
CA LEU A 154 5.22 -9.71 11.97
C LEU A 154 5.67 -10.20 13.35
N LEU A 155 5.13 -9.60 14.40
CA LEU A 155 5.28 -10.08 15.76
C LEU A 155 4.03 -10.89 16.13
N GLU A 156 4.17 -12.22 16.12
CA GLU A 156 3.09 -13.13 16.48
C GLU A 156 3.07 -13.40 17.98
N ALA A 157 1.93 -13.14 18.62
CA ALA A 157 1.68 -13.49 20.01
C ALA A 157 0.86 -14.78 20.07
N ILE A 158 1.51 -15.92 20.40
CA ILE A 158 0.83 -17.21 20.56
C ILE A 158 0.20 -17.29 21.95
N VAL A 159 -1.13 -17.37 21.99
CA VAL A 159 -1.90 -17.33 23.25
C VAL A 159 -2.47 -18.70 23.59
N GLU A 160 -2.13 -19.21 24.77
CA GLU A 160 -2.71 -20.44 25.32
C GLU A 160 -4.06 -20.15 26.00
N LYS A 161 -5.16 -20.54 25.33
CA LYS A 161 -6.53 -20.33 25.84
C LYS A 161 -6.76 -20.89 27.24
N SER A 162 -6.22 -22.07 27.56
CA SER A 162 -6.36 -22.71 28.87
C SER A 162 -5.75 -21.89 30.01
N LYS A 163 -4.62 -21.22 29.76
CA LYS A 163 -4.00 -20.32 30.74
C LYS A 163 -4.85 -19.08 30.95
N LEU A 164 -5.35 -18.46 29.88
CA LEU A 164 -6.24 -17.30 29.98
C LEU A 164 -7.49 -17.62 30.82
N GLU A 165 -8.12 -18.76 30.56
CA GLU A 165 -9.28 -19.23 31.31
C GLU A 165 -8.96 -19.44 32.79
N SER A 166 -7.78 -20.00 33.11
CA SER A 166 -7.34 -20.19 34.51
C SER A 166 -7.13 -18.88 35.27
N TYR A 167 -6.80 -17.80 34.55
CA TYR A 167 -6.65 -16.46 35.12
C TYR A 167 -7.94 -15.63 35.05
N GLY A 168 -9.01 -16.17 34.45
CA GLY A 168 -10.26 -15.46 34.24
C GLY A 168 -10.15 -14.28 33.26
N ILE A 169 -9.14 -14.28 32.38
CA ILE A 169 -8.89 -13.22 31.40
C ILE A 169 -9.53 -13.62 30.07
N SER A 170 -10.35 -12.74 29.51
CA SER A 170 -10.92 -12.91 28.18
C SER A 170 -9.95 -12.49 27.07
N MET A 171 -10.17 -13.02 25.86
CA MET A 171 -9.36 -12.63 24.69
C MET A 171 -9.49 -11.14 24.35
N GLY A 172 -10.67 -10.54 24.61
CA GLY A 172 -10.90 -9.11 24.42
C GLY A 172 -10.09 -8.24 25.40
N GLU A 173 -9.98 -8.66 26.66
CA GLU A 173 -9.15 -7.96 27.66
C GLU A 173 -7.66 -8.04 27.30
N LEU A 174 -7.18 -9.19 26.82
CA LEU A 174 -5.81 -9.32 26.34
C LEU A 174 -5.55 -8.40 25.14
N TYR A 175 -6.46 -8.39 24.16
CA TYR A 175 -6.35 -7.51 22.99
C TYR A 175 -6.31 -6.03 23.41
N GLN A 176 -7.19 -5.59 24.30
CA GLN A 176 -7.19 -4.22 24.80
C GLN A 176 -5.91 -3.89 25.57
N ALA A 177 -5.40 -4.81 26.39
CA ALA A 177 -4.16 -4.60 27.12
C ALA A 177 -2.97 -4.38 26.18
N ILE A 178 -2.85 -5.19 25.12
CA ILE A 178 -1.78 -5.04 24.12
C ILE A 178 -1.97 -3.74 23.34
N SER A 179 -3.18 -3.47 22.84
CA SER A 179 -3.49 -2.27 22.06
C SER A 179 -3.21 -0.98 22.82
N ASN A 180 -3.55 -0.93 24.12
CA ASN A 180 -3.31 0.24 24.96
C ASN A 180 -1.83 0.46 25.30
N ASN A 181 -1.03 -0.60 25.39
CA ASN A 181 0.40 -0.51 25.68
C ASN A 181 1.25 -0.24 24.43
N ASN A 182 0.71 -0.47 23.23
CA ASN A 182 1.40 -0.16 21.97
C ASN A 182 1.07 1.27 21.47
N ARG A 183 0.79 2.20 22.39
CA ARG A 183 0.47 3.60 22.07
C ARG A 183 1.56 4.51 22.60
N ILE A 184 2.21 5.25 21.69
CA ILE A 184 3.08 6.36 22.06
C ILE A 184 2.17 7.48 22.57
N ILE A 185 2.16 7.69 23.89
CA ILE A 185 1.45 8.81 24.50
C ILE A 185 2.43 9.98 24.56
N PRO A 186 2.26 11.05 23.74
CA PRO A 186 3.04 12.26 23.94
C PRO A 186 2.67 12.82 25.31
N ALA A 187 3.61 12.86 26.25
CA ALA A 187 3.35 13.32 27.61
C ALA A 187 3.26 14.86 27.70
N GLY A 188 3.03 15.51 26.57
CA GLY A 188 3.05 16.95 26.42
C GLY A 188 4.46 17.52 26.53
N SER A 189 4.53 18.77 26.96
CA SER A 189 5.79 19.49 27.12
C SER A 189 5.83 20.12 28.50
N LEU A 190 6.93 19.91 29.21
CA LEU A 190 7.16 20.57 30.48
C LEU A 190 7.74 21.96 30.21
N ASP A 191 7.00 23.01 30.55
CA ASP A 191 7.50 24.38 30.52
C ASP A 191 8.06 24.73 31.90
N THR A 192 9.38 24.91 31.97
CA THR A 192 10.08 25.24 33.22
C THR A 192 10.22 26.75 33.44
N GLY A 193 9.59 27.58 32.59
CA GLY A 193 9.71 29.03 32.60
C GLY A 193 11.03 29.57 32.02
N LYS A 194 12.03 28.70 31.81
CA LYS A 194 13.29 29.01 31.10
C LYS A 194 13.46 28.22 29.78
N GLY A 195 12.49 27.37 29.46
CA GLY A 195 12.52 26.52 28.27
C GLY A 195 11.45 25.43 28.34
N ARG A 196 10.96 25.05 27.15
CA ARG A 196 9.92 24.05 26.93
C ARG A 196 10.56 22.78 26.36
N PHE A 197 10.39 21.67 27.05
CA PHE A 197 10.92 20.37 26.61
C PHE A 197 9.78 19.40 26.35
N SER A 198 9.77 18.74 25.19
CA SER A 198 8.83 17.65 24.91
C SER A 198 9.26 16.40 25.67
N VAL A 199 8.32 15.81 26.41
CA VAL A 199 8.54 14.55 27.13
C VAL A 199 7.74 13.47 26.39
N ASN A 200 8.42 12.42 25.97
CA ASN A 200 7.80 11.23 25.40
C ASN A 200 7.93 10.09 26.42
N VAL A 201 6.81 9.42 26.71
CA VAL A 201 6.82 8.16 27.45
C VAL A 201 6.66 7.05 26.41
N PRO A 202 7.59 6.08 26.33
CA PRO A 202 7.48 4.94 25.42
C PRO A 202 6.30 4.05 25.80
#